data_AF-A0A561BAH8-F1
#
_entry.id   AF-A0A561BAH8-F1
#
_cell.length_a   1.000
_cell.length_b   1.000
_cell.length_c   1.000
_cell.angle_alpha   90.00
_cell.angle_beta   90.00
_cell.angle_gamma   90.00
#
_symmetry.space_group_name_H-M   'P 1'
#
loop_
_entity.id
_entity.type
_entity.pdbx_description
1 polymer ?
#
loop_
_entity_poly.entity_id
_entity_poly.type
_entity_poly.pdbx_seq_one_letter_code
_entity_poly.pdbx_strand_id
1 'polypeptide(L)'
;MSFRNLAFGALLAAILLPASAQTDKFPSRPIRLVVPWSAGGNTDGIARLMALKLSARINQQVVVDNKPGANGIVVCGQLTTPLLSER
;
A
#
# COMPACT_ATOMS: atom_id res chain seq x y z
N MET A 1 -44.96 8.58 25.13
CA MET A 1 -44.42 8.15 23.83
C MET A 1 -43.63 6.87 24.05
N SER A 2 -44.08 5.76 23.46
CA SER A 2 -43.65 4.40 23.79
C SER A 2 -42.18 4.16 23.42
N PHE A 3 -41.38 3.71 24.40
CA PHE A 3 -39.95 3.37 24.27
C PHE A 3 -39.68 2.37 23.13
N ARG A 4 -40.68 1.54 22.78
CA ARG A 4 -40.65 0.60 21.66
C ARG A 4 -40.46 1.26 20.29
N ASN A 5 -41.03 2.45 20.08
CA ASN A 5 -40.93 3.16 18.80
C ASN A 5 -39.56 3.82 18.62
N LEU A 6 -38.91 4.17 19.73
CA LEU A 6 -37.55 4.72 19.76
C LEU A 6 -36.51 3.67 19.38
N ALA A 7 -36.67 2.44 19.87
CA ALA A 7 -35.78 1.32 19.53
C ALA A 7 -35.84 0.96 18.03
N PHE A 8 -37.03 0.99 17.42
CA PHE A 8 -37.20 0.73 16.00
C PHE A 8 -36.57 1.82 15.12
N GLY A 9 -36.69 3.10 15.53
CA GLY A 9 -36.06 4.22 14.83
C GLY A 9 -34.52 4.15 14.85
N ALA A 10 -33.93 3.73 15.97
CA ALA A 10 -32.49 3.58 16.10
C ALA A 10 -31.93 2.46 15.22
N LEU A 11 -32.65 1.34 15.08
CA LEU A 11 -32.24 0.23 14.21
C LEU A 11 -32.28 0.61 12.73
N LEU A 12 -33.30 1.37 12.31
CA LEU A 12 -33.41 1.85 10.93
C LEU A 12 -32.31 2.87 10.58
N ALA A 13 -31.93 3.72 11.54
CA ALA A 13 -30.86 4.70 11.37
C ALA A 13 -29.48 4.05 11.21
N ALA A 14 -29.25 2.89 11.84
CA ALA A 14 -27.98 2.16 11.73
C ALA A 14 -27.74 1.55 10.33
N ILE A 15 -28.80 1.30 9.55
CA ILE A 15 -28.72 0.70 8.20
C ILE A 15 -28.34 1.75 7.13
N LEU A 16 -28.59 3.03 7.40
CA LEU A 16 -28.30 4.14 6.48
C LEU A 16 -26.85 4.65 6.57
N LEU A 17 -26.08 4.16 7.55
CA LEU A 17 -24.67 4.49 7.67
C LEU A 17 -23.88 3.76 6.57
N PRO A 18 -23.04 4.46 5.79
CA PRO A 18 -22.21 3.82 4.79
C PRO A 18 -21.29 2.80 5.48
N ALA A 19 -21.37 1.54 5.07
CA ALA A 19 -20.49 0.50 5.56
C ALA A 19 -19.04 0.81 5.10
N SER A 20 -18.23 1.36 6.00
CA SER A 20 -16.79 1.56 5.80
C SER A 20 -16.03 0.23 5.96
N ALA A 21 -16.44 -0.78 5.18
CA ALA A 21 -15.79 -2.09 5.15
C ALA A 21 -15.23 -2.43 3.76
N GLN A 22 -15.41 -1.54 2.77
CA GLN A 22 -14.93 -1.76 1.42
C GLN A 22 -13.55 -1.13 1.23
N THR A 23 -12.55 -1.99 1.44
CA THR A 23 -11.29 -2.04 0.70
C THR A 23 -10.41 -0.79 0.82
N ASP A 24 -9.33 -0.90 1.60
CA ASP A 24 -8.14 -0.08 1.38
C ASP A 24 -7.75 -0.26 -0.10
N LYS A 25 -8.14 0.71 -0.94
CA LYS A 25 -7.82 0.68 -2.37
C LYS A 25 -6.30 0.74 -2.47
N PHE A 26 -5.71 -0.38 -2.85
CA PHE A 26 -4.29 -0.42 -3.14
C PHE A 26 -4.02 0.52 -4.32
N PRO A 27 -3.06 1.45 -4.22
CA PRO A 27 -2.15 1.73 -3.11
C PRO A 27 -2.62 2.90 -2.23
N SER A 28 -2.68 2.70 -0.90
CA SER A 28 -3.05 3.74 0.07
C SER A 28 -1.87 4.64 0.50
N ARG A 29 -0.65 4.29 0.10
CA ARG A 29 0.60 4.99 0.45
C ARG A 29 1.62 4.89 -0.68
N PRO A 30 2.61 5.80 -0.74
CA PRO A 30 3.68 5.73 -1.74
C PRO A 30 4.35 4.36 -1.77
N ILE A 31 4.60 3.85 -2.97
CA ILE A 31 5.26 2.56 -3.19
C ILE A 31 6.77 2.78 -3.20
N ARG A 32 7.52 1.95 -2.47
CA ARG A 32 8.98 1.92 -2.53
C ARG A 32 9.43 0.80 -3.45
N LEU A 33 10.07 1.14 -4.56
CA LEU A 33 10.70 0.20 -5.46
C LEU A 33 12.15 -0.02 -5.01
N VAL A 34 12.41 -1.14 -4.34
CA VAL A 34 13.74 -1.45 -3.83
C VAL A 34 14.60 -2.06 -4.93
N VAL A 35 15.78 -1.46 -5.14
CA VAL A 35 16.73 -1.88 -6.19
C VAL A 35 18.00 -2.39 -5.49
N PRO A 36 18.35 -3.68 -5.61
CA PRO A 36 19.51 -4.27 -4.92
C PRO A 36 20.87 -3.94 -5.59
N TRP A 37 20.94 -2.81 -6.30
CA TRP A 37 22.13 -2.31 -6.98
C TRP A 37 22.38 -0.85 -6.60
N SER A 38 23.64 -0.42 -6.75
CA SER A 38 24.04 0.97 -6.52
C SER A 38 23.28 1.94 -7.43
N ALA A 39 23.02 3.14 -6.91
CA ALA A 39 22.41 4.22 -7.67
C ALA A 39 23.27 4.61 -8.89
N GLY A 40 22.63 5.05 -9.98
CA GLY A 40 23.33 5.50 -11.19
C GLY A 40 23.79 4.40 -12.16
N GLY A 41 23.61 3.11 -11.84
CA GLY A 41 23.84 2.01 -12.78
C GLY A 41 22.69 1.80 -13.78
N ASN A 42 22.89 0.97 -14.80
CA ASN A 42 21.87 0.64 -15.81
C ASN A 42 20.54 0.19 -15.18
N THR A 43 20.61 -0.62 -14.13
CA THR A 43 19.43 -1.11 -13.40
C THR A 43 18.67 0.01 -12.68
N ASP A 44 19.37 1.00 -12.13
CA ASP A 44 18.74 2.17 -11.49
C ASP A 44 18.03 3.05 -12.52
N GLY A 45 18.64 3.24 -13.70
CA GLY A 45 18.02 3.96 -14.80
C GLY A 45 16.69 3.32 -15.25
N ILE A 46 16.68 2.00 -15.43
CA ILE A 46 15.47 1.25 -15.77
C ILE A 46 14.43 1.35 -14.64
N ALA A 47 14.85 1.20 -13.38
CA ALA A 47 13.95 1.28 -12.23
C ALA A 47 13.27 2.67 -12.13
N ARG A 48 14.00 3.76 -12.39
CA ARG A 48 13.44 5.12 -12.39
C ARG A 48 12.43 5.33 -13.53
N LEU A 49 12.72 4.80 -14.72
CA LEU A 49 11.77 4.83 -15.84
C LEU A 49 10.49 4.03 -15.52
N MET A 50 10.63 2.86 -14.90
CA MET A 50 9.49 2.07 -14.45
C MET A 50 8.69 2.78 -13.37
N ALA A 51 9.36 3.36 -12.37
CA ALA A 51 8.72 4.11 -11.29
C ALA A 51 7.89 5.29 -11.82
N LEU A 52 8.41 6.03 -12.81
CA LEU A 52 7.67 7.13 -13.46
C LEU A 52 6.39 6.64 -14.15
N LYS A 53 6.51 5.60 -14.99
CA LYS A 53 5.36 5.04 -15.72
C LYS A 53 4.33 4.42 -14.79
N LEU A 54 4.80 3.70 -13.76
CA LEU A 54 3.93 3.07 -12.78
C LEU A 54 3.19 4.14 -11.97
N SER A 55 3.87 5.19 -11.52
CA SER A 55 3.26 6.30 -10.78
C SER A 55 2.11 6.92 -11.55
N ALA A 56 2.28 7.13 -12.86
CA ALA A 56 1.24 7.68 -13.74
C ALA A 56 0.04 6.73 -13.90
N ARG A 57 0.25 5.41 -13.87
CA ARG A 57 -0.82 4.41 -14.03
C ARG A 57 -1.63 4.20 -12.76
N ILE A 58 -0.96 4.17 -11.60
CA ILE A 58 -1.60 3.88 -10.31
C ILE A 58 -2.04 5.15 -9.57
N ASN A 59 -1.73 6.32 -10.13
CA ASN A 59 -1.96 7.64 -9.52
C ASN A 59 -1.42 7.77 -8.09
N GLN A 60 -0.27 7.13 -7.84
CA GLN A 60 0.42 7.12 -6.55
C GLN A 60 1.92 7.22 -6.78
N GLN A 61 2.62 7.93 -5.91
CA GLN A 61 4.07 8.08 -6.03
C GLN A 61 4.80 6.74 -5.86
N VAL A 62 5.70 6.43 -6.80
CA VAL A 62 6.66 5.32 -6.71
C VAL A 62 8.06 5.90 -6.53
N VAL A 63 8.72 5.55 -5.43
CA VAL A 63 10.06 6.05 -5.06
C VAL A 63 11.07 4.91 -5.21
N VAL A 64 12.18 5.17 -5.90
CA VAL A 64 13.29 4.22 -6.03
C VAL A 64 14.19 4.30 -4.81
N ASP A 65 14.39 3.17 -4.12
CA ASP A 65 15.27 3.03 -2.95
C ASP A 65 16.38 2.03 -3.27
N ASN A 66 17.59 2.53 -3.51
CA ASN A 66 18.75 1.70 -3.81
C ASN A 66 19.33 1.12 -2.52
N LYS A 67 19.27 -0.20 -2.38
CA LYS A 67 19.80 -0.97 -1.24
C LYS A 67 20.81 -1.99 -1.73
N PRO A 68 22.05 -1.59 -2.07
CA PRO A 68 23.08 -2.52 -2.50
C PRO A 68 23.46 -3.47 -1.36
N GLY A 69 23.69 -4.75 -1.66
CA GLY A 69 24.19 -5.72 -0.68
C GLY A 69 23.86 -7.17 -1.02
N ALA A 70 24.85 -8.06 -0.84
CA ALA A 70 24.76 -9.52 -0.96
C ALA A 70 23.92 -10.03 -2.15
N ASN A 71 24.10 -9.44 -3.36
CA ASN A 71 23.33 -9.79 -4.56
C ASN A 71 21.80 -9.79 -4.37
N GLY A 72 21.28 -8.92 -3.52
CA GLY A 72 19.84 -8.82 -3.22
C GLY A 72 19.36 -9.66 -2.04
N ILE A 73 20.22 -10.46 -1.40
CA ILE A 73 19.85 -11.23 -0.20
C ILE A 73 19.45 -10.30 0.96
N VAL A 74 20.15 -9.16 1.13
CA VAL A 74 19.81 -8.18 2.17
C VAL A 74 18.40 -7.62 1.97
N VAL A 75 18.05 -7.30 0.73
CA VAL A 75 16.72 -6.78 0.36
C VAL A 75 15.65 -7.86 0.54
N CYS A 76 15.93 -9.08 0.10
CA CYS A 76 15.01 -10.21 0.24
C CYS A 76 14.61 -10.43 1.72
N GLY A 77 15.59 -10.43 2.63
CA GLY A 77 15.32 -10.49 4.07
C GLY A 77 14.45 -9.34 4.56
N GLN A 78 14.82 -8.09 4.22
CA GLN A 78 14.10 -6.89 4.65
C GLN A 78 12.65 -6.79 4.15
N LEU A 79 12.36 -7.31 2.95
CA LEU A 79 11.01 -7.34 2.41
C LEU A 79 10.17 -8.47 3.01
N THR A 80 10.80 -9.58 3.40
CA THR A 80 10.08 -10.76 3.90
C THR A 80 9.70 -10.62 5.37
N THR A 81 10.57 -10.04 6.22
CA THR A 81 10.30 -9.87 7.65
C THR A 81 8.96 -9.20 7.98
N PRO A 82 8.58 -8.06 7.37
CA PRO A 82 7.28 -7.44 7.63
C PRO A 82 6.11 -8.27 7.08
N LEU A 83 6.27 -8.98 5.96
CA LEU A 83 5.19 -9.79 5.36
C LEU A 83 4.81 -11.02 6.21
N LEU A 84 5.74 -11.51 7.03
CA LEU A 84 5.47 -12.60 7.96
C LEU A 84 4.81 -12.11 9.27
N SER A 85 4.98 -10.83 9.62
CA SER A 85 4.41 -10.23 10.84
C SER A 85 2.94 -9.82 10.69
N GLU A 86 2.45 -9.68 9.45
CA GLU A 86 1.06 -9.28 9.15
C GLU A 86 0.12 -10.48 8.87
N ARG A 87 0.60 -11.72 9.06
CA ARG A 87 -0.23 -12.93 9.10
C ARG A 87 -0.57 -13.31 10.52
#